data_AF-A0A183IQ29-F1
#
_entry.id   AF-A0A183IQ29-F1
#
_cell.length_a   1.000
_cell.length_b   1.000
_cell.length_c   1.000
_cell.angle_alpha   90.00
_cell.angle_beta   90.00
_cell.angle_gamma   90.00
#
_symmetry.space_group_name_H-M   'P 1'
#
loop_
_entity.id
_entity.type
_entity.pdbx_description
1 polymer ?
#
loop_
_entity_poly.entity_id
_entity_poly.type
_entity_poly.pdbx_seq_one_letter_code
_entity_poly.pdbx_strand_id
1 'polypeptide(L)'
;MKILITHGTDRLLDTAAALAGANLYKVIVMTGSFKPERFKGSDAEFNVGLAFGALQVLQRPGVYVAMNGFVSEWSKVRRDSDNGKFFVFY
;
A
#
# COMPACT_ATOMS: atom_id res chain seq x y z
N MET A 1 -10.25 4.07 -14.03
CA MET A 1 -10.52 4.59 -12.67
C MET A 1 -9.33 4.29 -11.77
N LYS A 2 -8.94 5.23 -10.92
CA LYS A 2 -7.83 5.10 -9.97
C LYS A 2 -8.36 5.25 -8.55
N ILE A 3 -7.96 4.37 -7.64
CA ILE A 3 -8.45 4.32 -6.26
C ILE A 3 -7.26 4.26 -5.30
N LEU A 4 -7.24 5.15 -4.32
CA LEU A 4 -6.37 5.05 -3.15
C LEU A 4 -7.19 4.49 -1.99
N ILE A 5 -6.69 3.44 -1.34
CA ILE A 5 -7.32 2.81 -0.17
C ILE A 5 -6.36 2.93 1.01
N THR A 6 -6.79 3.58 2.08
CA THR A 6 -6.13 3.49 3.38
C THR A 6 -6.64 2.26 4.12
N HIS A 7 -5.75 1.51 4.76
CA HIS A 7 -6.07 0.26 5.45
C HIS A 7 -5.15 0.05 6.65
N GLY A 8 -5.62 -0.71 7.66
CA GLY A 8 -4.77 -1.18 8.75
C GLY A 8 -3.66 -2.11 8.24
N THR A 9 -2.45 -2.00 8.78
CA THR A 9 -1.27 -2.67 8.20
C THR A 9 -1.25 -4.19 8.42
N ASP A 10 -1.88 -4.70 9.48
CA ASP A 10 -1.83 -6.12 9.86
C ASP A 10 -2.37 -7.06 8.80
N ARG A 11 -3.39 -6.62 8.05
CA ARG A 11 -4.09 -7.42 7.02
C ARG A 11 -4.12 -6.74 5.66
N LEU A 12 -3.25 -5.73 5.47
CA LEU A 12 -3.21 -4.96 4.23
C LEU A 12 -2.93 -5.87 3.01
N LEU A 13 -1.98 -6.80 3.13
CA LEU A 13 -1.61 -7.71 2.03
C LEU A 13 -2.71 -8.75 1.75
N ASP A 14 -3.44 -9.22 2.76
CA ASP A 14 -4.57 -10.13 2.59
C ASP A 14 -5.70 -9.46 1.79
N THR A 15 -6.04 -8.21 2.14
CA THR A 15 -7.02 -7.40 1.40
C THR A 15 -6.52 -7.11 -0.02
N ALA A 16 -5.23 -6.83 -0.20
CA ALA A 16 -4.64 -6.60 -1.52
C ALA A 16 -4.76 -7.83 -2.43
N ALA A 17 -4.49 -9.03 -1.89
CA ALA A 17 -4.64 -10.29 -2.59
C ALA A 17 -6.10 -10.55 -3.00
N ALA A 18 -7.06 -10.31 -2.09
CA ALA A 18 -8.47 -10.44 -2.38
C ALA A 18 -8.94 -9.49 -3.49
N LEU A 19 -8.49 -8.22 -3.47
CA LEU A 19 -8.79 -7.24 -4.51
C LEU A 19 -8.18 -7.61 -5.86
N ALA A 20 -6.97 -8.18 -5.87
CA ALA A 20 -6.34 -8.66 -7.09
C ALA A 20 -7.11 -9.86 -7.68
N GLY A 21 -7.58 -10.78 -6.83
CA GLY A 21 -8.41 -11.93 -7.22
C GLY A 21 -9.76 -11.55 -7.83
N ALA A 22 -10.28 -10.36 -7.53
CA ALA A 22 -11.50 -9.84 -8.15
C ALA A 22 -11.33 -9.36 -9.61
N ASN A 23 -10.10 -9.37 -10.14
CA ASN A 23 -9.77 -9.07 -11.54
C ASN A 23 -10.37 -7.75 -12.06
N LEU A 24 -10.30 -6.70 -11.22
CA LEU A 24 -10.85 -5.38 -11.54
C LEU A 24 -9.97 -4.64 -12.55
N TYR A 25 -10.57 -4.05 -13.58
CA TYR A 25 -9.87 -3.16 -14.51
C TYR A 25 -9.67 -1.74 -13.91
N LYS A 26 -8.93 -1.67 -12.80
CA LYS A 26 -8.67 -0.45 -12.01
C LYS A 26 -7.22 -0.41 -11.54
N VAL A 27 -6.70 0.80 -11.33
CA VAL A 27 -5.46 1.01 -10.57
C VAL A 27 -5.85 1.20 -9.12
N ILE A 28 -5.42 0.32 -8.23
CA ILE A 28 -5.67 0.39 -6.80
C ILE A 28 -4.33 0.52 -6.09
N VAL A 29 -4.12 1.60 -5.35
CA VAL A 29 -2.97 1.77 -4.47
C VAL A 29 -3.45 1.61 -3.05
N MET A 30 -2.87 0.68 -2.32
CA MET A 30 -3.10 0.44 -0.90
C MET A 30 -2.00 1.09 -0.08
N THR A 31 -2.39 1.76 1.00
CA THR A 31 -1.46 2.36 1.95
C THR A 31 -2.01 2.28 3.36
N GLY A 32 -1.19 2.65 4.34
CA GLY A 32 -1.53 2.66 5.75
C GLY A 32 -0.43 3.35 6.55
N SER A 33 -0.45 3.14 7.86
CA SER A 33 0.61 3.62 8.74
C SER A 33 0.83 2.64 9.89
N PHE A 34 2.07 2.52 10.35
CA PHE A 34 2.38 1.73 11.53
C PHE A 34 1.96 2.49 12.80
N LYS A 35 2.18 3.81 12.83
CA LYS A 35 1.66 4.67 13.90
C LYS A 35 0.46 5.46 13.37
N PRO A 36 -0.69 5.47 14.08
CA PRO A 36 -1.83 6.28 13.65
C PRO A 36 -1.45 7.76 13.52
N GLU A 37 -2.08 8.47 12.58
CA GLU A 37 -1.71 9.85 12.19
C GLU A 37 -1.67 10.83 13.38
N ARG A 38 -2.63 10.72 14.31
CA ARG A 38 -2.72 11.56 15.52
C ARG A 38 -1.50 11.53 16.46
N PHE A 39 -0.56 10.60 16.26
CA PHE A 39 0.62 10.46 17.10
C PHE A 39 1.82 11.18 16.48
N LYS A 40 2.62 11.87 17.32
CA LYS A 40 3.89 12.48 16.86
C LYS A 40 4.82 11.44 16.25
N GLY A 41 5.42 11.79 15.11
CA GLY A 41 6.31 10.91 14.35
C GLY A 41 5.58 9.73 13.69
N SER A 42 4.31 9.93 13.31
CA SER A 42 3.58 9.01 12.44
C SER A 42 4.19 8.98 11.04
N ASP A 43 4.16 7.80 10.42
CA ASP A 43 4.53 7.57 9.03
C ASP A 43 3.35 7.82 8.06
N ALA A 44 2.18 8.22 8.56
CA ALA A 44 0.96 8.38 7.78
C ALA A 44 1.07 9.46 6.69
N GLU A 45 1.52 10.67 7.04
CA GLU A 45 1.65 11.78 6.06
C GLU A 45 2.55 11.38 4.89
N PHE A 46 3.70 10.77 5.21
CA PHE A 46 4.65 10.30 4.21
C PHE A 46 4.05 9.20 3.32
N ASN A 47 3.45 8.15 3.92
CA ASN A 47 2.89 7.03 3.16
C ASN A 47 1.70 7.47 2.28
N VAL A 48 0.84 8.36 2.78
CA VAL A 48 -0.28 8.92 1.99
C VAL A 48 0.24 9.76 0.82
N GLY A 49 1.24 10.62 1.05
CA GLY A 49 1.87 11.41 -0.01
C GLY A 49 2.49 10.52 -1.10
N LEU A 50 3.24 9.50 -0.69
CA LEU A 50 3.81 8.49 -1.58
C LEU A 50 2.73 7.77 -2.40
N ALA A 51 1.66 7.32 -1.73
CA ALA A 51 0.58 6.58 -2.36
C ALA A 51 -0.21 7.46 -3.35
N PHE A 52 -0.42 8.73 -3.02
CA PHE A 52 -1.07 9.67 -3.93
C PHE A 52 -0.22 9.93 -5.18
N GLY A 53 1.09 10.14 -5.02
CA GLY A 53 2.03 10.27 -6.14
C GLY A 53 2.06 9.02 -7.03
N ALA A 54 2.12 7.83 -6.42
CA ALA A 54 2.04 6.55 -7.11
C ALA A 54 0.75 6.43 -7.94
N LEU A 55 -0.38 6.80 -7.34
CA LEU A 55 -1.67 6.78 -8.02
C LEU A 55 -1.66 7.63 -9.28
N GLN A 56 -1.04 8.81 -9.26
CA GLN A 56 -0.97 9.70 -10.44
C GLN A 56 -0.20 9.07 -11.60
N VAL A 57 0.90 8.38 -11.35
CA VAL A 57 1.82 7.89 -12.40
C VAL A 57 1.54 6.46 -12.86
N LEU A 58 0.93 5.62 -12.02
CA LEU A 58 0.61 4.23 -12.40
C LEU A 58 -0.47 4.19 -13.49
N GLN A 59 -0.18 3.45 -14.56
CA GLN A 59 -1.07 3.33 -15.73
C GLN A 59 -1.67 1.93 -15.88
N ARG A 60 -0.95 0.89 -15.45
CA ARG A 60 -1.40 -0.50 -15.59
C ARG A 60 -2.42 -0.81 -14.49
N PRO A 61 -3.59 -1.38 -14.84
CA PRO A 61 -4.51 -1.93 -13.85
C PRO A 61 -3.80 -2.96 -12.98
N GLY A 62 -4.13 -2.97 -11.69
CA GLY A 62 -3.47 -3.80 -10.71
C GLY A 62 -3.64 -3.26 -9.30
N VAL A 63 -3.23 -4.08 -8.33
CA VAL A 63 -3.19 -3.72 -6.91
C VAL A 63 -1.74 -3.51 -6.51
N TYR A 64 -1.46 -2.31 -6.03
CA TYR A 64 -0.14 -1.85 -5.63
C TYR A 64 -0.14 -1.52 -4.14
N VAL A 65 1.01 -1.64 -3.49
CA VAL A 65 1.21 -1.24 -2.10
C VAL A 65 2.22 -0.10 -2.08
N ALA A 66 1.88 0.97 -1.37
CA ALA A 66 2.71 2.14 -1.13
C ALA A 66 2.97 2.30 0.37
N MET A 67 4.12 1.81 0.84
CA MET A 67 4.49 1.76 2.26
C MET A 67 6.02 1.87 2.40
N ASN A 68 6.50 2.53 3.47
CA ASN A 68 7.92 2.57 3.84
C ASN A 68 8.87 3.04 2.70
N GLY A 69 8.39 3.94 1.83
CA GLY A 69 9.18 4.49 0.73
C GLY A 69 9.15 3.68 -0.57
N PHE A 70 8.46 2.53 -0.58
CA PHE A 70 8.34 1.67 -1.76
C PHE A 70 6.96 1.73 -2.37
N VAL A 71 6.90 1.57 -3.70
CA VAL A 71 5.68 1.32 -4.47
C VAL A 71 5.92 0.07 -5.30
N SER A 72 5.16 -0.99 -5.07
CA SER A 72 5.29 -2.24 -5.83
C SER A 72 3.97 -2.97 -5.94
N GLU A 73 3.89 -3.94 -6.86
CA GLU A 73 2.75 -4.86 -6.95
C GLU A 73 2.60 -5.62 -5.62
N TRP A 74 1.37 -5.81 -5.16
CA TRP A 74 1.10 -6.44 -3.86
C TRP A 74 1.81 -7.79 -3.69
N SER A 75 1.95 -8.56 -4.77
CA SER A 75 2.56 -9.89 -4.79
C SER A 75 4.08 -9.87 -4.60
N LYS A 76 4.72 -8.70 -4.69
CA LYS A 76 6.17 -8.50 -4.48
C LYS A 76 6.47 -7.80 -3.17
N VAL A 77 5.47 -7.66 -2.29
CA VAL A 77 5.60 -6.99 -1.01
C VAL A 77 5.39 -7.98 0.12
N ARG A 78 6.23 -7.91 1.14
CA ARG A 78 6.04 -8.60 2.41
C ARG A 78 6.04 -7.59 3.55
N ARG A 79 5.46 -8.00 4.68
CA ARG A 79 5.52 -7.27 5.94
C ARG A 79 6.29 -8.12 6.94
N ASP A 80 7.28 -7.52 7.57
CA ASP A 80 7.99 -8.11 8.70
C ASP A 80 7.05 -8.16 9.92
N SER A 81 6.91 -9.34 10.53
CA SER A 81 6.03 -9.54 11.69
C SER A 81 6.53 -8.83 12.95
N ASP A 82 7.85 -8.66 13.08
CA ASP A 82 8.49 -8.26 14.31
C ASP A 82 8.51 -6.73 14.44
N ASN A 83 8.73 -6.04 13.31
CA ASN A 83 8.83 -4.58 13.28
C ASN A 83 7.75 -3.89 12.42
N GLY A 84 6.89 -4.65 11.75
CA GLY A 84 5.77 -4.13 10.97
C GLY A 84 6.15 -3.42 9.67
N LYS A 85 7.43 -3.43 9.27
CA LYS A 85 7.90 -2.77 8.03
C LYS A 85 7.53 -3.58 6.80
N PHE A 86 7.16 -2.85 5.76
CA PHE A 86 6.96 -3.38 4.42
C PHE A 86 8.26 -3.31 3.63
N PHE A 87 8.54 -4.36 2.86
CA PHE A 87 9.71 -4.42 1.98
C PHE A 87 9.36 -5.14 0.68
N VAL A 88 10.12 -4.82 -0.36
CA VAL A 88 10.00 -5.45 -1.68
C VAL A 88 11.04 -6.55 -1.79
N PHE A 89 10.64 -7.69 -2.35
CA PHE A 89 11.54 -8.79 -2.69
C PHE A 89 11.57 -8.98 -4.22
N TYR A 90 12.67 -9.54 -4.72
CA TYR A 90 12.94 -9.76 -6.15
C TYR A 90 13.01 -11.25 -6.47
#